data_AF-A0A957TT63-F1
#
_entry.id   AF-A0A957TT63-F1
#
_cell.length_a   1.000
_cell.length_b   1.000
_cell.length_c   1.000
_cell.angle_alpha   90.00
_cell.angle_beta   90.00
_cell.angle_gamma   90.00
#
_symmetry.space_group_name_H-M   'P 1'
#
loop_
_entity.id
_entity.type
_entity.pdbx_description
1 polymer ?
#
loop_
_entity_poly.entity_id
_entity_poly.type
_entity_poly.pdbx_seq_one_letter_code
_entity_poly.pdbx_strand_id
1 'polypeptide(L)'
;MKRINDRSAILFLHLIAVALLVLAVHVRGLPATPTAIPEEGSAESHWWGLWPVTYLPDWLFFGGLGLIALVMIAAVIFAWDPATAQRARLSSTANEGHQQHRQWGYLLIMGGFAAAFFAFPIVHTRWGDAYILTKAIAHPDPAIQLTHSWQAPLDLYLHSRVWHYFHGITNWQDAMPVYHLLSPMAGFLYMSATYAVSRTSRCSLGTPQWLTFGLLTSLGVMQLFFGYIENYSFAAAGIVSFLWLALRTLLGQSPLWLAALVLALTNALHPSTIVYWPAMLWLGWLVGRTQANDKPIDSRGRNNLLLGIVYQLIVPPVVVAAATIAMMEIGGHGLVTLLTTDRPGGGDGRWLVPLWATTTRWERYTMISWPHLRDILNEQLLVAPILLPAIGVALLQLAVRR
;
A
#
# COMPACT_ATOMS: atom_id res chain seq x y z
N MET A 1 -7.85 -4.55 -36.33
CA MET A 1 -8.67 -5.05 -35.21
C MET A 1 -9.38 -3.89 -34.53
N LYS A 2 -10.68 -3.99 -34.24
CA LYS A 2 -11.44 -2.94 -33.53
C LYS A 2 -10.90 -2.82 -32.10
N ARG A 3 -10.58 -1.60 -31.65
CA ARG A 3 -10.31 -1.32 -30.22
C ARG A 3 -11.44 -1.96 -29.40
N ILE A 4 -11.10 -2.62 -28.29
CA ILE A 4 -12.11 -2.91 -27.27
C ILE A 4 -12.85 -1.61 -27.02
N ASN A 5 -14.16 -1.61 -27.26
CA ASN A 5 -14.98 -0.44 -27.04
C ASN A 5 -14.88 -0.12 -25.55
N ASP A 6 -14.60 1.14 -25.19
CA ASP A 6 -14.51 1.58 -23.79
C ASP A 6 -15.74 1.11 -22.98
N ARG A 7 -16.89 1.00 -23.66
CA ARG A 7 -18.13 0.43 -23.11
C ARG A 7 -18.01 -1.01 -22.60
N SER A 8 -17.29 -1.89 -23.31
CA SER A 8 -17.09 -3.28 -22.89
C SER A 8 -16.21 -3.38 -21.65
N ALA A 9 -15.18 -2.55 -21.54
CA ALA A 9 -14.34 -2.47 -20.35
C ALA A 9 -15.13 -1.93 -19.15
N ILE A 10 -15.94 -0.90 -19.35
CA ILE A 10 -16.83 -0.35 -18.33
C ILE A 10 -17.83 -1.41 -17.86
N LEU A 11 -18.51 -2.10 -18.78
CA LEU A 11 -19.43 -3.19 -18.45
C LEU A 11 -18.76 -4.28 -17.63
N PHE A 12 -17.56 -4.72 -18.02
CA PHE A 12 -16.81 -5.73 -17.30
C PHE A 12 -16.50 -5.31 -15.86
N LEU A 13 -16.04 -4.08 -15.65
CA LEU A 13 -15.79 -3.55 -14.30
C LEU A 13 -17.09 -3.46 -13.47
N HIS A 14 -18.22 -3.12 -14.08
CA HIS A 14 -19.51 -3.12 -13.39
C HIS A 14 -19.97 -4.53 -13.02
N LEU A 15 -19.80 -5.52 -13.90
CA LEU A 15 -20.09 -6.92 -13.59
C LEU A 15 -19.27 -7.42 -12.41
N ILE A 16 -18.00 -7.02 -12.33
CA ILE A 16 -17.13 -7.35 -11.20
C ILE A 16 -17.62 -6.67 -9.92
N ALA A 17 -17.99 -5.39 -9.97
CA ALA A 17 -18.54 -4.70 -8.82
C ALA A 17 -19.85 -5.36 -8.33
N VAL A 18 -20.74 -5.79 -9.24
CA VAL A 18 -21.94 -6.57 -8.87
C VAL A 18 -21.55 -7.90 -8.22
N ALA A 19 -20.58 -8.63 -8.77
CA ALA A 19 -20.12 -9.89 -8.19
C ALA A 19 -19.55 -9.70 -6.77
N LEU A 20 -18.79 -8.63 -6.54
CA LEU A 20 -18.28 -8.26 -5.22
C LEU A 20 -19.40 -7.92 -4.23
N LEU A 21 -20.45 -7.21 -4.67
CA LEU A 21 -21.62 -6.92 -3.83
C LEU A 21 -22.39 -8.19 -3.46
N VAL A 22 -22.62 -9.08 -4.43
CA VAL A 22 -23.26 -10.38 -4.18
C VAL A 22 -22.45 -11.19 -3.17
N LEU A 23 -21.12 -11.17 -3.31
CA LEU A 23 -20.23 -11.88 -2.40
C LEU A 23 -20.27 -11.28 -0.98
N ALA A 24 -20.31 -9.95 -0.85
CA ALA A 24 -20.48 -9.29 0.45
C ALA A 24 -21.81 -9.66 1.13
N VAL A 25 -22.90 -9.74 0.36
CA VAL A 25 -24.21 -10.20 0.87
C VAL A 25 -24.14 -11.67 1.29
N HIS A 26 -23.48 -12.53 0.50
CA HIS A 26 -23.27 -13.93 0.83
C HIS A 26 -22.51 -14.09 2.15
N VAL A 27 -21.36 -13.41 2.30
CA VAL A 27 -20.53 -13.47 3.50
C VAL A 27 -21.27 -12.96 4.74
N ARG A 28 -22.09 -11.90 4.60
CA ARG A 28 -22.93 -11.40 5.70
C ARG A 28 -23.93 -12.44 6.22
N GLY A 29 -24.41 -13.34 5.35
CA GLY A 29 -25.34 -14.40 5.72
C GLY A 29 -24.69 -15.63 6.36
N LEU A 30 -23.36 -15.69 6.46
CA LEU A 30 -22.64 -16.82 7.06
C LEU A 30 -22.73 -16.77 8.59
N PRO A 31 -22.72 -17.95 9.27
CA PRO A 31 -22.80 -17.99 10.72
C PRO A 31 -21.58 -17.32 11.35
N ALA A 32 -21.81 -16.54 12.42
CA ALA A 32 -20.74 -15.92 13.17
C ALA A 32 -19.84 -16.96 13.83
N THR A 33 -18.54 -16.68 13.89
CA THR A 33 -17.57 -17.51 14.60
C THR A 33 -17.76 -17.33 16.11
N PRO A 34 -17.95 -18.40 16.88
CA PRO A 34 -18.19 -18.31 18.33
C PRO A 34 -16.92 -17.94 19.13
N THR A 35 -15.74 -18.15 18.54
CA THR A 35 -14.43 -17.95 19.18
C THR A 35 -13.72 -16.71 18.63
N ALA A 36 -12.83 -16.13 19.43
CA ALA A 36 -12.04 -14.97 19.03
C ALA A 36 -10.99 -15.29 17.93
N ILE A 37 -10.56 -16.55 17.85
CA ILE A 37 -9.68 -17.07 16.80
C ILE A 37 -10.52 -18.04 15.97
N PRO A 38 -10.71 -17.77 14.66
CA PRO A 38 -11.48 -18.66 13.80
C PRO A 38 -10.79 -20.00 13.61
N GLU A 39 -11.58 -21.08 13.72
CA GLU A 39 -11.11 -22.42 13.37
C GLU A 39 -10.77 -22.49 11.88
N GLU A 40 -9.80 -23.32 11.48
CA GLU A 40 -9.26 -23.35 10.11
C GLU A 40 -10.28 -23.73 9.02
N GLY A 41 -11.38 -24.38 9.38
CA GLY A 41 -12.48 -24.74 8.49
C GLY A 41 -13.70 -23.83 8.60
N SER A 42 -13.64 -22.79 9.43
CA SER A 42 -14.76 -21.87 9.65
C SER A 42 -15.00 -20.99 8.42
N ALA A 43 -16.24 -20.51 8.28
CA ALA A 43 -16.60 -19.52 7.27
C ALA A 43 -15.70 -18.28 7.32
N GLU A 44 -15.40 -17.78 8.53
CA GLU A 44 -14.51 -16.64 8.72
C GLU A 44 -13.11 -16.90 8.20
N SER A 45 -12.52 -18.06 8.50
CA SER A 45 -11.18 -18.40 7.98
C SER A 45 -11.11 -18.51 6.45
N HIS A 46 -12.25 -18.74 5.79
CA HIS A 46 -12.34 -18.84 4.33
C HIS A 46 -12.59 -17.48 3.66
N TRP A 47 -13.23 -16.56 4.37
CA TRP A 47 -13.73 -15.28 3.84
C TRP A 47 -13.28 -14.07 4.66
N TRP A 48 -12.14 -14.17 5.35
CA TRP A 48 -11.68 -13.17 6.31
C TRP A 48 -11.50 -11.78 5.68
N GLY A 49 -11.21 -11.69 4.38
CA GLY A 49 -11.04 -10.41 3.70
C GLY A 49 -12.36 -9.64 3.48
N LEU A 50 -13.49 -10.35 3.46
CA LEU A 50 -14.83 -9.76 3.39
C LEU A 50 -15.55 -9.80 4.74
N TRP A 51 -15.02 -10.51 5.71
CA TRP A 51 -15.64 -10.69 7.02
C TRP A 51 -16.00 -9.39 7.75
N PRO A 52 -15.27 -8.26 7.61
CA PRO A 52 -15.66 -7.00 8.24
C PRO A 52 -17.08 -6.53 7.92
N VAL A 53 -17.67 -6.95 6.80
CA VAL A 53 -19.06 -6.61 6.46
C VAL A 53 -20.08 -7.21 7.43
N THR A 54 -19.71 -8.26 8.18
CA THR A 54 -20.55 -8.89 9.20
C THR A 54 -20.71 -8.01 10.45
N TYR A 55 -19.75 -7.13 10.72
CA TYR A 55 -19.77 -6.24 11.89
C TYR A 55 -20.60 -4.97 11.67
N LEU A 56 -20.98 -4.67 10.43
CA LEU A 56 -21.77 -3.48 10.12
C LEU A 56 -23.24 -3.65 10.59
N PRO A 57 -23.83 -2.65 11.24
CA PRO A 57 -25.28 -2.59 11.44
C PRO A 57 -26.03 -2.71 10.11
N ASP A 58 -27.21 -3.36 10.13
CA ASP A 58 -28.00 -3.62 8.91
C ASP A 58 -28.24 -2.37 8.07
N TRP A 59 -28.56 -1.26 8.71
CA TRP A 59 -28.85 -0.01 8.01
C TRP A 59 -27.62 0.59 7.31
N LEU A 60 -26.41 0.47 7.87
CA LEU A 60 -25.19 0.89 7.18
C LEU A 60 -24.89 -0.03 6.01
N PHE A 61 -25.01 -1.35 6.22
CA PHE A 61 -24.70 -2.32 5.20
C PHE A 61 -25.63 -2.19 3.98
N PHE A 62 -26.95 -2.28 4.20
CA PHE A 62 -27.94 -2.19 3.12
C PHE A 62 -28.04 -0.77 2.55
N GLY A 63 -27.89 0.27 3.37
CA GLY A 63 -27.83 1.66 2.91
C GLY A 63 -26.60 1.90 2.03
N GLY A 64 -25.44 1.42 2.44
CA GLY A 64 -24.20 1.48 1.65
C GLY A 64 -24.30 0.71 0.34
N LEU A 65 -24.86 -0.50 0.36
CA LEU A 65 -25.10 -1.30 -0.85
C LEU A 65 -26.05 -0.59 -1.81
N GLY A 66 -27.14 0.01 -1.31
CA GLY A 66 -28.06 0.83 -2.10
C GLY A 66 -27.38 2.03 -2.74
N LEU A 67 -26.53 2.74 -1.99
CA LEU A 67 -25.75 3.86 -2.50
C LEU A 67 -24.77 3.44 -3.60
N ILE A 68 -24.03 2.35 -3.41
CA ILE A 68 -23.09 1.82 -4.41
C ILE A 68 -23.86 1.43 -5.68
N ALA A 69 -24.98 0.72 -5.54
CA ALA A 69 -25.82 0.35 -6.68
C ALA A 69 -26.33 1.59 -7.44
N LEU A 70 -26.77 2.63 -6.72
CA LEU A 70 -27.20 3.90 -7.33
C LEU A 70 -26.06 4.58 -8.11
N VAL A 71 -24.86 4.64 -7.53
CA VAL A 71 -23.67 5.21 -8.19
C VAL A 71 -23.29 4.41 -9.44
N MET A 72 -23.36 3.08 -9.38
CA MET A 72 -23.11 2.22 -10.53
C MET A 72 -24.13 2.44 -11.64
N ILE A 73 -25.43 2.51 -11.31
CA ILE A 73 -26.49 2.79 -12.30
C ILE A 73 -26.27 4.17 -12.93
N ALA A 74 -25.98 5.19 -12.11
CA ALA A 74 -25.67 6.52 -12.62
C ALA A 74 -24.46 6.51 -13.55
N ALA A 75 -23.37 5.82 -13.17
CA ALA A 75 -22.17 5.70 -13.99
C ALA A 75 -22.44 5.03 -15.35
N VAL A 76 -23.26 3.98 -15.39
CA VAL A 76 -23.69 3.33 -16.64
C VAL A 76 -24.50 4.29 -17.51
N ILE A 77 -25.50 4.97 -16.94
CA ILE A 77 -26.33 5.94 -17.67
C ILE A 77 -25.45 7.06 -18.27
N PHE A 78 -24.56 7.63 -17.46
CA PHE A 78 -23.64 8.68 -17.89
C PHE A 78 -22.64 8.21 -18.96
N ALA A 79 -22.13 6.98 -18.85
CA ALA A 79 -21.20 6.43 -19.83
C ALA A 79 -21.87 6.12 -21.18
N TRP A 80 -23.19 5.90 -21.20
CA TRP A 80 -23.94 5.61 -22.41
C TRP A 80 -24.49 6.84 -23.13
N ASP A 81 -24.60 7.98 -22.45
CA ASP A 81 -25.08 9.23 -23.04
C ASP A 81 -23.96 9.95 -23.84
N PRO A 82 -24.02 9.96 -25.19
CA PRO A 82 -23.02 10.63 -26.02
C PRO A 82 -23.00 12.15 -25.80
N ALA A 83 -24.12 12.76 -25.41
CA ALA A 83 -24.18 14.19 -25.15
C ALA A 83 -23.39 14.55 -23.89
N THR A 84 -23.47 13.72 -22.84
CA THR A 84 -22.70 13.94 -21.62
C THR A 84 -21.19 13.72 -21.83
N ALA A 85 -20.80 12.70 -22.61
CA ALA A 85 -19.39 12.51 -22.97
C ALA A 85 -18.81 13.72 -23.74
N GLN A 86 -19.61 14.34 -24.61
CA GLN A 86 -19.20 15.55 -25.34
C GLN A 86 -19.13 16.78 -24.43
N ARG A 87 -20.10 16.97 -23.52
CA ARG A 87 -20.08 18.05 -22.52
C ARG A 87 -18.91 17.92 -21.55
N ALA A 88 -18.56 16.71 -21.12
CA ALA A 88 -17.39 16.46 -20.27
C ALA A 88 -16.07 16.82 -20.97
N ARG A 89 -15.96 16.60 -22.29
CA ARG A 89 -14.78 17.03 -23.07
C ARG A 89 -14.69 18.55 -23.14
N LEU A 90 -15.81 19.22 -23.40
CA LEU A 90 -15.88 20.68 -23.52
C LEU A 90 -15.69 21.41 -22.19
N SER A 91 -16.10 20.83 -21.07
CA SER A 91 -15.93 21.44 -19.75
C SER A 91 -14.51 21.27 -19.18
N SER A 92 -13.70 20.37 -19.74
CA SER A 92 -12.34 20.12 -19.27
C SER A 92 -11.33 21.19 -19.69
N THR A 93 -11.62 21.97 -20.74
CA THR A 93 -10.75 23.04 -21.29
C THR A 93 -11.05 24.42 -20.72
N ALA A 94 -12.24 24.66 -20.17
CA ALA A 94 -12.72 26.02 -19.86
C ALA A 94 -12.47 26.49 -18.41
N ASN A 95 -11.74 25.76 -17.57
CA ASN A 95 -11.91 25.92 -16.13
C ASN A 95 -10.63 25.95 -15.27
N GLU A 96 -9.78 26.94 -15.54
CA GLU A 96 -8.66 27.29 -14.66
C GLU A 96 -9.14 27.82 -13.29
N GLY A 97 -10.21 28.64 -13.24
CA GLY A 97 -10.77 29.15 -11.98
C GLY A 97 -11.37 28.07 -11.05
N HIS A 98 -11.95 27.00 -11.62
CA HIS A 98 -12.44 25.87 -10.82
C HIS A 98 -11.31 25.00 -10.24
N GLN A 99 -10.07 25.17 -10.69
CA GLN A 99 -8.95 24.39 -10.18
C GLN A 99 -8.62 24.76 -8.73
N GLN A 100 -8.72 26.03 -8.36
CA GLN A 100 -8.43 26.48 -6.99
C GLN A 100 -9.45 25.95 -5.98
N HIS A 101 -10.75 26.03 -6.27
CA HIS A 101 -11.80 25.47 -5.40
C HIS A 101 -11.66 23.96 -5.22
N ARG A 102 -11.25 23.23 -6.28
CA ARG A 102 -10.99 21.80 -6.20
C ARG A 102 -9.83 21.46 -5.27
N GLN A 103 -8.77 22.28 -5.25
CA GLN A 103 -7.63 22.07 -4.34
C GLN A 103 -8.05 22.14 -2.88
N TRP A 104 -8.87 23.14 -2.51
CA TRP A 104 -9.45 23.23 -1.17
C TRP A 104 -10.29 22.01 -0.82
N GLY A 105 -11.07 21.48 -1.77
CA GLY A 105 -11.82 20.23 -1.57
C GLY A 105 -10.91 19.06 -1.18
N TYR A 106 -9.79 18.85 -1.87
CA TYR A 106 -8.83 17.80 -1.49
C TYR A 106 -8.20 18.04 -0.12
N LEU A 107 -7.82 19.29 0.19
CA LEU A 107 -7.23 19.63 1.50
C LEU A 107 -8.22 19.40 2.64
N LEU A 108 -9.51 19.73 2.44
CA LEU A 108 -10.56 19.45 3.41
C LEU A 108 -10.76 17.95 3.60
N ILE A 109 -10.78 17.17 2.51
CA ILE A 109 -10.88 15.70 2.58
C ILE A 109 -9.66 15.12 3.31
N MET A 110 -8.44 15.56 2.98
CA MET A 110 -7.22 15.14 3.65
C MET A 110 -7.23 15.50 5.14
N GLY A 111 -7.65 16.71 5.49
CA GLY A 111 -7.81 17.16 6.87
C GLY A 111 -8.86 16.33 7.62
N GLY A 112 -9.97 16.01 6.96
CA GLY A 112 -11.00 15.11 7.50
C GLY A 112 -10.48 13.69 7.76
N PHE A 113 -9.73 13.11 6.82
CA PHE A 113 -9.08 11.81 7.04
C PHE A 113 -8.03 11.86 8.14
N ALA A 114 -7.18 12.88 8.16
CA ALA A 114 -6.18 13.04 9.20
C ALA A 114 -6.84 13.12 10.59
N ALA A 115 -7.90 13.92 10.74
CA ALA A 115 -8.67 13.97 11.96
C ALA A 115 -9.30 12.61 12.31
N ALA A 116 -9.86 11.90 11.32
CA ALA A 116 -10.47 10.59 11.52
C ALA A 116 -9.45 9.52 11.98
N PHE A 117 -8.23 9.52 11.44
CA PHE A 117 -7.17 8.60 11.85
C PHE A 117 -6.85 8.70 13.34
N PHE A 118 -6.82 9.92 13.88
CA PHE A 118 -6.60 10.15 15.31
C PHE A 118 -7.86 9.92 16.16
N ALA A 119 -9.05 10.23 15.63
CA ALA A 119 -10.30 10.15 16.38
C ALA A 119 -10.87 8.73 16.50
N PHE A 120 -10.56 7.85 15.55
CA PHE A 120 -11.14 6.51 15.47
C PHE A 120 -10.07 5.41 15.37
N PRO A 121 -9.13 5.32 16.34
CA PRO A 121 -8.10 4.29 16.28
C PRO A 121 -8.70 2.88 16.43
N ILE A 122 -8.13 1.93 15.71
CA ILE A 122 -8.41 0.49 15.85
C ILE A 122 -7.90 0.04 17.21
N VAL A 123 -8.76 -0.62 17.97
CA VAL A 123 -8.51 -1.02 19.36
C VAL A 123 -8.26 -2.51 19.55
N HIS A 124 -8.30 -3.32 18.50
CA HIS A 124 -8.09 -4.76 18.63
C HIS A 124 -6.67 -5.20 18.24
N THR A 125 -6.17 -6.22 18.93
CA THR A 125 -4.88 -6.88 18.63
C THR A 125 -5.09 -8.26 18.01
N ARG A 126 -6.24 -8.51 17.37
CA ARG A 126 -6.66 -9.84 16.89
C ARG A 126 -5.91 -10.34 15.66
N TRP A 127 -5.26 -9.45 14.93
CA TRP A 127 -4.65 -9.77 13.64
C TRP A 127 -3.14 -9.62 13.73
N GLY A 128 -2.43 -10.52 13.04
CA GLY A 128 -0.99 -10.51 12.90
C GLY A 128 -0.24 -10.45 14.23
N ASP A 129 0.79 -9.60 14.27
CA ASP A 129 1.73 -9.52 15.38
C ASP A 129 1.36 -8.41 16.38
N ALA A 130 0.23 -7.74 16.20
CA ALA A 130 -0.24 -6.62 17.02
C ALA A 130 -0.13 -6.86 18.53
N TYR A 131 -0.56 -8.03 19.01
CA TYR A 131 -0.47 -8.36 20.44
C TYR A 131 0.98 -8.47 20.91
N ILE A 132 1.84 -9.12 20.12
CA ILE A 132 3.26 -9.28 20.45
C ILE A 132 3.95 -7.92 20.43
N LEU A 133 3.73 -7.10 19.39
CA LEU A 133 4.35 -5.78 19.25
C LEU A 133 4.00 -4.86 20.42
N THR A 134 2.73 -4.76 20.79
CA THR A 134 2.31 -3.89 21.91
C THR A 134 2.96 -4.26 23.23
N LYS A 135 3.06 -5.56 23.54
CA LYS A 135 3.59 -6.05 24.80
C LYS A 135 5.11 -6.14 24.81
N ALA A 136 5.73 -6.54 23.70
CA ALA A 136 7.17 -6.71 23.61
C ALA A 136 7.90 -5.36 23.59
N ILE A 137 7.37 -4.35 22.90
CA ILE A 137 7.94 -2.99 22.95
C ILE A 137 7.80 -2.40 24.36
N ALA A 138 6.71 -2.70 25.06
CA ALA A 138 6.47 -2.21 26.42
C ALA A 138 7.06 -3.09 27.53
N HIS A 139 7.83 -4.12 27.17
CA HIS A 139 8.30 -5.08 28.16
C HIS A 139 9.24 -4.40 29.18
N PRO A 140 9.03 -4.62 30.50
CA PRO A 140 9.77 -3.89 31.53
C PRO A 140 11.25 -4.28 31.65
N ASP A 141 11.59 -5.54 31.35
CA ASP A 141 12.98 -6.00 31.31
C ASP A 141 13.63 -5.57 29.97
N PRO A 142 14.63 -4.67 30.00
CA PRO A 142 15.33 -4.20 28.80
C PRO A 142 16.01 -5.32 28.01
N ALA A 143 16.35 -6.45 28.64
CA ALA A 143 17.03 -7.56 27.98
C ALA A 143 16.14 -8.32 26.98
N ILE A 144 14.81 -8.26 27.16
CA ILE A 144 13.84 -8.92 26.28
C ILE A 144 12.83 -7.94 25.67
N GLN A 145 13.04 -6.64 25.88
CA GLN A 145 12.26 -5.59 25.25
C GLN A 145 12.55 -5.52 23.76
N LEU A 146 11.49 -5.49 22.96
CA LEU A 146 11.59 -5.40 21.52
C LEU A 146 11.93 -3.96 21.11
N THR A 147 13.21 -3.72 20.82
CA THR A 147 13.74 -2.41 20.40
C THR A 147 14.20 -2.40 18.95
N HIS A 148 14.65 -3.55 18.44
CA HIS A 148 15.16 -3.73 17.10
C HIS A 148 14.64 -5.06 16.52
N SER A 149 14.38 -5.09 15.22
CA SER A 149 14.11 -6.33 14.48
C SER A 149 14.47 -6.15 13.01
N TRP A 150 15.12 -7.14 12.44
CA TRP A 150 15.43 -7.17 11.01
C TRP A 150 14.19 -7.25 10.11
N GLN A 151 13.01 -7.58 10.63
CA GLN A 151 11.76 -7.58 9.87
C GLN A 151 11.20 -6.19 9.61
N ALA A 152 11.53 -5.21 10.47
CA ALA A 152 11.13 -3.82 10.30
C ALA A 152 12.12 -2.87 11.02
N PRO A 153 13.38 -2.78 10.56
CA PRO A 153 14.48 -2.20 11.34
C PRO A 153 14.22 -0.79 11.82
N LEU A 154 13.90 0.11 10.89
CA LEU A 154 13.70 1.52 11.20
C LEU A 154 12.34 1.78 11.81
N ASP A 155 11.31 1.04 11.39
CA ASP A 155 9.94 1.24 11.87
C ASP A 155 9.81 0.84 13.33
N LEU A 156 10.28 -0.36 13.70
CA LEU A 156 10.25 -0.83 15.07
C LEU A 156 11.15 0.01 15.99
N TYR A 157 12.34 0.41 15.51
CA TYR A 157 13.20 1.33 16.24
C TYR A 157 12.47 2.64 16.54
N LEU A 158 11.80 3.24 15.54
CA LEU A 158 11.03 4.47 15.73
C LEU A 158 9.92 4.29 16.79
N HIS A 159 9.13 3.22 16.71
CA HIS A 159 8.08 2.93 17.69
C HIS A 159 8.66 2.75 19.11
N SER A 160 9.74 1.99 19.24
CA SER A 160 10.43 1.79 20.52
C SER A 160 10.97 3.10 21.11
N ARG A 161 11.56 3.99 20.29
CA ARG A 161 12.08 5.28 20.77
C ARG A 161 10.96 6.22 21.22
N VAL A 162 9.84 6.25 20.49
CA VAL A 162 8.65 7.03 20.90
C VAL A 162 8.07 6.44 22.19
N TRP A 163 7.97 5.13 22.31
CA TRP A 163 7.58 4.48 23.56
C TRP A 163 8.45 4.95 24.74
N HIS A 164 9.77 4.79 24.64
CA HIS A 164 10.73 5.18 25.68
C HIS A 164 10.63 6.65 26.09
N TYR A 165 10.34 7.54 25.14
CA TYR A 165 10.20 8.95 25.43
C TYR A 165 8.91 9.26 26.20
N PHE A 166 7.79 8.62 25.85
CA PHE A 166 6.48 8.97 26.39
C PHE A 166 6.00 8.12 27.57
N HIS A 167 6.36 6.84 27.66
CA HIS A 167 5.75 5.94 28.65
C HIS A 167 5.99 6.39 30.10
N GLY A 168 7.15 6.99 30.38
CA GLY A 168 7.52 7.49 31.71
C GLY A 168 6.71 8.71 32.17
N ILE A 169 6.10 9.45 31.24
CA ILE A 169 5.30 10.66 31.54
C ILE A 169 3.79 10.41 31.43
N THR A 170 3.35 9.39 30.69
CA THR A 170 1.93 9.11 30.44
C THR A 170 1.36 7.93 31.22
N ASN A 171 2.20 7.17 31.94
CA ASN A 171 1.82 5.93 32.63
C ASN A 171 1.16 4.89 31.70
N TRP A 172 1.50 4.89 30.41
CA TRP A 172 1.02 3.88 29.47
C TRP A 172 1.45 2.47 29.90
N GLN A 173 0.55 1.50 29.77
CA GLN A 173 0.79 0.11 30.18
C GLN A 173 1.30 -0.78 29.04
N ASP A 174 1.09 -0.37 27.80
CA ASP A 174 1.62 -1.02 26.60
C ASP A 174 1.85 -0.02 25.47
N ALA A 175 2.51 -0.46 24.39
CA ALA A 175 2.92 0.42 23.30
C ALA A 175 1.77 0.79 22.33
N MET A 176 0.52 0.40 22.61
CA MET A 176 -0.62 0.72 21.74
C MET A 176 -0.77 2.23 21.44
N PRO A 177 -0.63 3.16 22.41
CA PRO A 177 -0.76 4.59 22.14
C PRO A 177 0.32 5.12 21.19
N VAL A 178 1.47 4.45 21.08
CA VAL A 178 2.52 4.82 20.12
C VAL A 178 2.04 4.57 18.69
N TYR A 179 1.39 3.44 18.44
CA TYR A 179 0.78 3.15 17.14
C TYR A 179 -0.39 4.10 16.83
N HIS A 180 -1.19 4.45 17.84
CA HIS A 180 -2.25 5.47 17.72
C HIS A 180 -1.73 6.88 17.42
N LEU A 181 -0.43 7.12 17.61
CA LEU A 181 0.23 8.37 17.20
C LEU A 181 0.89 8.24 15.82
N LEU A 182 1.73 7.21 15.65
CA LEU A 182 2.60 7.08 14.48
C LEU A 182 1.86 6.60 13.22
N SER A 183 0.90 5.68 13.33
CA SER A 183 0.14 5.22 12.17
C SER A 183 -0.69 6.35 11.51
N PRO A 184 -1.38 7.23 12.25
CA PRO A 184 -1.99 8.43 11.66
C PRO A 184 -1.02 9.39 10.99
N MET A 185 0.19 9.57 11.55
CA MET A 185 1.24 10.39 10.93
C MET A 185 1.68 9.80 9.59
N ALA A 186 1.88 8.48 9.53
CA ALA A 186 2.13 7.77 8.28
C ALA A 186 0.95 7.93 7.29
N GLY A 187 -0.28 7.92 7.79
CA GLY A 187 -1.48 8.21 7.00
C GLY A 187 -1.48 9.59 6.38
N PHE A 188 -1.07 10.62 7.12
CA PHE A 188 -0.92 11.98 6.57
C PHE A 188 0.13 12.02 5.45
N LEU A 189 1.26 11.33 5.61
CA LEU A 189 2.27 11.19 4.56
C LEU A 189 1.73 10.46 3.34
N TYR A 190 1.02 9.34 3.54
CA TYR A 190 0.35 8.60 2.48
C TYR A 190 -0.65 9.46 1.71
N MET A 191 -1.49 10.23 2.40
CA MET A 191 -2.47 11.13 1.79
C MET A 191 -1.80 12.25 0.99
N SER A 192 -0.70 12.80 1.51
CA SER A 192 0.10 13.82 0.83
C SER A 192 0.74 13.27 -0.45
N ALA A 193 1.33 12.08 -0.37
CA ALA A 193 1.89 11.40 -1.54
C ALA A 193 0.81 11.04 -2.57
N THR A 194 -0.35 10.54 -2.12
CA THR A 194 -1.51 10.23 -2.97
C THR A 194 -2.03 11.45 -3.70
N TYR A 195 -2.17 12.58 -3.00
CA TYR A 195 -2.52 13.85 -3.61
C TYR A 195 -1.47 14.28 -4.66
N ALA A 196 -0.18 14.12 -4.34
CA ALA A 196 0.89 14.46 -5.27
C ALA A 196 0.88 13.57 -6.53
N VAL A 197 0.71 12.25 -6.39
CA VAL A 197 0.50 11.32 -7.51
C VAL A 197 -0.69 11.77 -8.35
N SER A 198 -1.82 12.08 -7.72
CA SER A 198 -3.04 12.46 -8.44
C SER A 198 -2.86 13.71 -9.31
N ARG A 199 -2.07 14.69 -8.84
CA ARG A 199 -1.73 15.90 -9.61
C ARG A 199 -0.80 15.59 -10.78
N THR A 200 0.24 14.80 -10.53
CA THR A 200 1.23 14.46 -11.57
C THR A 200 0.61 13.56 -12.66
N SER A 201 -0.21 12.58 -12.29
CA SER A 201 -0.91 11.70 -13.22
C SER A 201 -1.88 12.45 -14.14
N ARG A 202 -2.57 13.49 -13.65
CA ARG A 202 -3.42 14.34 -14.49
C ARG A 202 -2.62 15.00 -15.61
N CYS A 203 -1.45 15.53 -15.28
CA CYS A 203 -0.58 16.20 -16.25
C CYS A 203 0.04 15.22 -17.26
N SER A 204 0.37 13.99 -16.83
CA SER A 204 1.11 13.04 -17.67
C SER A 204 0.23 12.06 -18.45
N LEU A 205 -0.89 11.61 -17.88
CA LEU A 205 -1.69 10.49 -18.40
C LEU A 205 -3.11 10.92 -18.79
N GLY A 206 -3.48 12.19 -18.55
CA GLY A 206 -4.83 12.69 -18.77
C GLY A 206 -5.89 12.11 -17.82
N THR A 207 -5.47 11.34 -16.80
CA THR A 207 -6.38 10.76 -15.81
C THR A 207 -6.96 11.85 -14.91
N PRO A 208 -8.29 11.88 -14.66
CA PRO A 208 -8.86 12.83 -13.72
C PRO A 208 -8.25 12.68 -12.32
N GLN A 209 -7.82 13.79 -11.74
CA GLN A 209 -7.18 13.81 -10.41
C GLN A 209 -8.02 13.11 -9.33
N TRP A 210 -9.33 13.36 -9.34
CA TRP A 210 -10.25 12.81 -8.34
C TRP A 210 -10.32 11.29 -8.40
N LEU A 211 -10.10 10.69 -9.58
CA LEU A 211 -10.15 9.26 -9.77
C LEU A 211 -8.93 8.60 -9.13
N THR A 212 -7.73 9.10 -9.45
CA THR A 212 -6.49 8.58 -8.84
C THR A 212 -6.49 8.78 -7.33
N PHE A 213 -6.86 9.97 -6.87
CA PHE A 213 -6.96 10.27 -5.45
C PHE A 213 -8.00 9.37 -4.78
N GLY A 214 -9.24 9.40 -5.28
CA GLY A 214 -10.36 8.64 -4.74
C GLY A 214 -10.06 7.15 -4.62
N LEU A 215 -9.54 6.53 -5.70
CA LEU A 215 -9.18 5.11 -5.70
C LEU A 215 -8.14 4.77 -4.63
N LEU A 216 -7.07 5.54 -4.50
CA LEU A 216 -6.00 5.29 -3.53
C LEU A 216 -6.46 5.56 -2.09
N THR A 217 -7.38 6.50 -1.89
CA THR A 217 -7.97 6.83 -0.57
C THR A 217 -9.16 5.96 -0.18
N SER A 218 -9.65 5.11 -1.08
CA SER A 218 -10.74 4.15 -0.83
C SER A 218 -10.25 2.71 -0.70
N LEU A 219 -8.93 2.47 -0.75
CA LEU A 219 -8.34 1.15 -0.53
C LEU A 219 -8.46 0.75 0.96
N GLY A 220 -8.60 -0.54 1.23
CA GLY A 220 -8.57 -1.07 2.59
C GLY A 220 -7.25 -0.83 3.32
N VAL A 221 -6.16 -0.53 2.59
CA VAL A 221 -4.87 -0.09 3.16
C VAL A 221 -5.03 1.12 4.08
N MET A 222 -6.09 1.93 3.90
CA MET A 222 -6.40 3.07 4.76
C MET A 222 -6.59 2.67 6.22
N GLN A 223 -6.99 1.42 6.49
CA GLN A 223 -7.13 0.90 7.85
C GLN A 223 -5.82 0.93 8.63
N LEU A 224 -4.67 0.77 7.96
CA LEU A 224 -3.34 0.85 8.59
C LEU A 224 -3.16 2.16 9.37
N PHE A 225 -3.73 3.25 8.85
CA PHE A 225 -3.53 4.59 9.39
C PHE A 225 -4.42 4.92 10.58
N PHE A 226 -5.45 4.12 10.86
CA PHE A 226 -6.29 4.26 12.05
C PHE A 226 -5.64 3.61 13.27
N GLY A 227 -4.37 3.92 13.55
CA GLY A 227 -3.69 3.37 14.73
C GLY A 227 -3.48 1.85 14.71
N TYR A 228 -3.57 1.21 13.54
CA TYR A 228 -3.37 -0.23 13.44
C TYR A 228 -1.94 -0.60 13.85
N ILE A 229 -1.83 -1.70 14.59
CA ILE A 229 -0.61 -2.08 15.31
C ILE A 229 0.15 -3.10 14.47
N GLU A 230 0.78 -2.61 13.42
CA GLU A 230 1.62 -3.38 12.53
C GLU A 230 2.69 -2.47 11.93
N ASN A 231 3.78 -3.06 11.47
CA ASN A 231 4.95 -2.31 10.98
C ASN A 231 4.87 -1.98 9.47
N TYR A 232 3.65 -1.74 8.95
CA TYR A 232 3.40 -1.49 7.51
C TYR A 232 2.99 -0.04 7.19
N SER A 233 2.60 0.76 8.18
CA SER A 233 2.02 2.09 7.95
C SER A 233 2.97 3.03 7.22
N PHE A 234 4.22 3.17 7.71
CA PHE A 234 5.22 4.00 7.04
C PHE A 234 5.72 3.38 5.73
N ALA A 235 5.76 2.05 5.63
CA ALA A 235 6.11 1.37 4.39
C ALA A 235 5.09 1.66 3.27
N ALA A 236 3.79 1.64 3.58
CA ALA A 236 2.73 2.00 2.64
C ALA A 236 2.85 3.46 2.16
N ALA A 237 3.11 4.40 3.07
CA ALA A 237 3.38 5.80 2.73
C ALA A 237 4.63 5.95 1.86
N GLY A 238 5.69 5.19 2.16
CA GLY A 238 6.94 5.14 1.42
C GLY A 238 6.76 4.63 -0.02
N ILE A 239 5.97 3.57 -0.22
CA ILE A 239 5.64 3.02 -1.55
C ILE A 239 4.96 4.07 -2.42
N VAL A 240 3.94 4.77 -1.92
CA VAL A 240 3.25 5.81 -2.72
C VAL A 240 4.17 6.99 -3.00
N SER A 241 5.02 7.37 -2.05
CA SER A 241 6.03 8.40 -2.23
C SER A 241 7.06 8.04 -3.30
N PHE A 242 7.50 6.77 -3.32
CA PHE A 242 8.35 6.22 -4.38
C PHE A 242 7.65 6.30 -5.75
N LEU A 243 6.39 5.87 -5.86
CA LEU A 243 5.64 5.93 -7.11
C LEU A 243 5.47 7.37 -7.62
N TRP A 244 5.22 8.32 -6.72
CA TRP A 244 5.18 9.74 -7.05
C TRP A 244 6.50 10.26 -7.63
N LEU A 245 7.61 9.98 -6.95
CA LEU A 245 8.94 10.41 -7.40
C LEU A 245 9.38 9.69 -8.68
N ALA A 246 9.02 8.42 -8.85
CA ALA A 246 9.24 7.68 -10.08
C ALA A 246 8.53 8.34 -11.27
N LEU A 247 7.25 8.71 -11.10
CA LEU A 247 6.50 9.43 -12.14
C LEU A 247 7.12 10.80 -12.44
N ARG A 248 7.51 11.57 -11.42
CA ARG A 248 8.22 12.84 -11.62
C ARG A 248 9.56 12.66 -12.33
N THR A 249 10.27 11.57 -12.06
CA THR A 249 11.54 11.25 -12.71
C THR A 249 11.33 10.95 -14.19
N LEU A 250 10.30 10.18 -14.55
CA LEU A 250 9.91 9.93 -15.95
C LEU A 250 9.54 11.21 -16.70
N LEU A 251 9.01 12.21 -15.98
CA LEU A 251 8.70 13.53 -16.52
C LEU A 251 9.90 14.50 -16.54
N GLY A 252 11.08 14.08 -16.11
CA GLY A 252 12.25 14.95 -15.99
C GLY A 252 12.15 16.03 -14.90
N GLN A 253 11.19 15.89 -13.97
CA GLN A 253 10.90 16.86 -12.91
C GLN A 253 11.56 16.52 -11.57
N SER A 254 12.22 15.37 -11.49
CA SER A 254 12.95 14.91 -10.30
C SER A 254 14.17 14.09 -10.76
N PRO A 255 15.31 14.18 -10.05
CA PRO A 255 16.42 13.26 -10.27
C PRO A 255 16.07 11.83 -9.82
N LEU A 256 16.74 10.85 -10.43
CA LEU A 256 16.54 9.42 -10.18
C LEU A 256 16.92 9.02 -8.74
N TRP A 257 17.96 9.65 -8.18
CA TRP A 257 18.44 9.31 -6.83
C TRP A 257 17.40 9.57 -5.73
N LEU A 258 16.48 10.52 -5.93
CA LEU A 258 15.42 10.78 -4.95
C LEU A 258 14.42 9.62 -4.87
N ALA A 259 14.03 9.06 -6.02
CA ALA A 259 13.19 7.86 -6.04
C ALA A 259 13.93 6.67 -5.43
N ALA A 260 15.23 6.51 -5.73
CA ALA A 260 16.08 5.48 -5.14
C ALA A 260 16.18 5.61 -3.61
N LEU A 261 16.37 6.83 -3.11
CA LEU A 261 16.49 7.13 -1.68
C LEU A 261 15.20 6.81 -0.95
N VAL A 262 14.05 7.24 -1.47
CA VAL A 262 12.75 6.95 -0.85
C VAL A 262 12.47 5.45 -0.84
N LEU A 263 12.76 4.73 -1.92
CA LEU A 263 12.62 3.27 -1.92
C LEU A 263 13.57 2.62 -0.90
N ALA A 264 14.83 3.05 -0.83
CA ALA A 264 15.80 2.54 0.14
C ALA A 264 15.36 2.77 1.60
N LEU A 265 14.86 3.97 1.92
CA LEU A 265 14.29 4.25 3.25
C LEU A 265 13.05 3.39 3.51
N THR A 266 12.22 3.17 2.49
CA THR A 266 11.07 2.26 2.57
C THR A 266 11.51 0.82 2.83
N ASN A 267 12.64 0.36 2.25
CA ASN A 267 13.23 -0.94 2.57
C ASN A 267 13.75 -1.03 4.01
N ALA A 268 14.33 0.06 4.53
CA ALA A 268 14.77 0.12 5.92
C ALA A 268 13.60 0.15 6.91
N LEU A 269 12.47 0.73 6.53
CA LEU A 269 11.22 0.65 7.29
C LEU A 269 10.66 -0.77 7.28
N HIS A 270 10.59 -1.38 6.09
CA HIS A 270 10.09 -2.74 5.94
C HIS A 270 10.76 -3.46 4.74
N PRO A 271 11.60 -4.49 4.97
CA PRO A 271 12.38 -5.14 3.90
C PRO A 271 11.55 -5.84 2.83
N SER A 272 10.29 -6.23 3.10
CA SER A 272 9.43 -6.84 2.06
C SER A 272 9.20 -5.92 0.85
N THR A 273 9.38 -4.60 1.02
CA THR A 273 9.32 -3.62 -0.07
C THR A 273 10.47 -3.77 -1.08
N ILE A 274 11.43 -4.68 -0.85
CA ILE A 274 12.51 -5.00 -1.80
C ILE A 274 11.97 -5.49 -3.15
N VAL A 275 10.73 -6.00 -3.17
CA VAL A 275 10.00 -6.41 -4.38
C VAL A 275 9.84 -5.27 -5.41
N TYR A 276 10.03 -4.01 -5.02
CA TYR A 276 9.95 -2.85 -5.91
C TYR A 276 11.28 -2.50 -6.61
N TRP A 277 12.41 -3.14 -6.28
CA TRP A 277 13.68 -2.89 -6.97
C TRP A 277 13.67 -3.17 -8.47
N PRO A 278 13.01 -4.22 -8.99
CA PRO A 278 12.82 -4.39 -10.42
C PRO A 278 12.19 -3.17 -11.10
N ALA A 279 11.20 -2.53 -10.46
CA ALA A 279 10.59 -1.30 -10.96
C ALA A 279 11.57 -0.11 -10.93
N MET A 280 12.41 -0.02 -9.90
CA MET A 280 13.46 1.00 -9.79
C MET A 280 14.56 0.85 -10.86
N LEU A 281 15.01 -0.39 -11.12
CA LEU A 281 15.98 -0.69 -12.17
C LEU A 281 15.39 -0.38 -13.56
N TRP A 282 14.13 -0.74 -13.77
CA TRP A 282 13.40 -0.40 -14.99
C TRP A 282 13.29 1.12 -15.19
N LEU A 283 13.00 1.87 -14.13
CA LEU A 283 12.99 3.34 -14.16
C LEU A 283 14.35 3.90 -14.57
N GLY A 284 15.44 3.40 -13.98
CA GLY A 284 16.80 3.81 -14.35
C GLY A 284 17.13 3.53 -15.83
N TRP A 285 16.70 2.37 -16.34
CA TRP A 285 16.84 2.03 -17.76
C TRP A 285 16.06 3.00 -18.65
N LEU A 286 14.81 3.32 -18.32
CA LEU A 286 13.99 4.28 -19.07
C LEU A 286 14.64 5.68 -19.09
N VAL A 287 15.12 6.16 -17.95
CA VAL A 287 15.80 7.46 -17.84
C VAL A 287 17.04 7.50 -18.73
N GLY A 288 17.86 6.44 -18.73
CA GLY A 288 19.03 6.37 -19.60
C GLY A 288 18.69 6.33 -21.07
N ARG A 289 17.61 5.65 -21.43
CA ARG A 289 17.14 5.60 -22.82
C ARG A 289 16.65 6.95 -23.32
N THR A 290 15.87 7.67 -22.51
CA THR A 290 15.37 9.01 -22.86
C THR A 290 16.52 10.01 -23.01
N GLN A 291 17.43 10.06 -22.03
CA GLN A 291 18.57 10.98 -22.07
C GLN A 291 19.55 10.69 -23.22
N ALA A 292 19.70 9.43 -23.61
CA ALA A 292 20.52 9.04 -24.76
C ALA A 292 19.89 9.45 -26.11
N ASN A 293 18.56 9.55 -26.19
CA ASN A 293 17.87 9.96 -27.42
C ASN A 293 17.82 11.49 -27.58
N ASP A 294 17.80 12.24 -26.49
CA ASP A 294 17.64 13.71 -26.52
C ASP A 294 18.91 14.46 -26.95
N LYS A 295 20.09 13.82 -26.89
CA LYS A 295 21.37 14.45 -27.23
C LYS A 295 22.19 13.54 -28.16
N PRO A 296 22.85 14.07 -29.20
CA PRO A 296 23.90 13.34 -29.90
C PRO A 296 25.09 13.19 -28.96
N ILE A 297 25.19 12.03 -28.32
CA ILE A 297 26.23 11.74 -27.32
C ILE A 297 27.33 10.90 -28.00
N ASP A 298 28.58 11.33 -27.87
CA ASP A 298 29.74 10.53 -28.26
C ASP A 298 29.94 9.31 -27.35
N SER A 299 30.86 8.40 -27.68
CA SER A 299 31.07 7.19 -26.87
C SER A 299 31.47 7.50 -25.41
N ARG A 300 32.22 8.59 -25.17
CA ARG A 300 32.63 9.03 -23.83
C ARG A 300 31.45 9.57 -23.02
N GLY A 301 30.61 10.41 -23.61
CA GLY A 301 29.42 10.93 -22.97
C GLY A 301 28.41 9.83 -22.62
N ARG A 302 28.33 8.76 -23.43
CA ARG A 302 27.45 7.61 -23.15
C ARG A 302 27.91 6.85 -21.90
N ASN A 303 29.21 6.66 -21.74
CA ASN A 303 29.77 6.04 -20.54
C ASN A 303 29.52 6.89 -19.29
N ASN A 304 29.70 8.21 -19.38
CA ASN A 304 29.43 9.11 -18.27
C ASN A 304 27.94 9.12 -17.88
N LEU A 305 27.04 9.06 -18.86
CA LEU A 305 25.60 8.93 -18.62
C LEU A 305 25.27 7.63 -17.87
N LEU A 306 25.79 6.49 -18.34
CA LEU A 306 25.56 5.19 -17.69
C LEU A 306 26.12 5.17 -16.26
N LEU A 307 27.34 5.66 -16.05
CA LEU A 307 27.92 5.80 -14.71
C LEU A 307 27.05 6.69 -13.83
N GLY A 308 26.58 7.83 -14.33
CA GLY A 308 25.70 8.74 -13.58
C GLY A 308 24.38 8.10 -13.16
N ILE A 309 23.79 7.23 -13.99
CA ILE A 309 22.57 6.47 -13.64
C ILE A 309 22.90 5.42 -12.58
N VAL A 310 23.99 4.66 -12.76
CA VAL A 310 24.44 3.65 -11.81
C VAL A 310 24.69 4.28 -10.43
N TYR A 311 25.37 5.42 -10.36
CA TYR A 311 25.58 6.14 -9.10
C TYR A 311 24.27 6.56 -8.44
N GLN A 312 23.32 7.10 -9.20
CA GLN A 312 22.01 7.50 -8.67
C GLN A 312 21.17 6.31 -8.18
N LEU A 313 21.36 5.12 -8.75
CA LEU A 313 20.69 3.89 -8.32
C LEU A 313 21.35 3.23 -7.10
N ILE A 314 22.69 3.23 -7.02
CA ILE A 314 23.44 2.45 -6.02
C ILE A 314 23.76 3.25 -4.76
N VAL A 315 24.13 4.53 -4.87
CA VAL A 315 24.59 5.29 -3.70
C VAL A 315 23.51 5.40 -2.61
N PRO A 316 22.25 5.78 -2.92
CA PRO A 316 21.22 5.88 -1.90
C PRO A 316 20.96 4.59 -1.11
N PRO A 317 20.71 3.41 -1.72
CA PRO A 317 20.51 2.18 -0.97
C PRO A 317 21.74 1.73 -0.19
N VAL A 318 22.96 1.94 -0.70
CA VAL A 318 24.18 1.60 0.05
C VAL A 318 24.29 2.45 1.32
N VAL A 319 24.04 3.76 1.22
CA VAL A 319 24.09 4.67 2.38
C VAL A 319 23.02 4.29 3.40
N VAL A 320 21.79 4.08 2.96
CA VAL A 320 20.69 3.69 3.87
C VAL A 320 20.95 2.32 4.49
N ALA A 321 21.38 1.33 3.71
CA ALA A 321 21.71 0.00 4.23
C ALA A 321 22.86 0.06 5.25
N ALA A 322 23.93 0.82 4.97
CA ALA A 322 25.04 1.01 5.90
C ALA A 322 24.58 1.67 7.21
N ALA A 323 23.73 2.70 7.13
CA ALA A 323 23.16 3.35 8.31
C ALA A 323 22.26 2.40 9.12
N THR A 324 21.39 1.63 8.46
CA THR A 324 20.54 0.63 9.12
C THR A 324 21.38 -0.46 9.77
N ILE A 325 22.39 -1.01 9.08
CA ILE A 325 23.30 -2.01 9.66
C ILE A 325 24.01 -1.43 10.88
N ALA A 326 24.58 -0.23 10.78
CA ALA A 326 25.25 0.41 11.91
C ALA A 326 24.31 0.60 13.11
N MET A 327 23.07 1.04 12.87
CA MET A 327 22.03 1.16 13.91
C MET A 327 21.75 -0.19 14.58
N MET A 328 21.57 -1.24 13.79
CA MET A 328 21.28 -2.59 14.27
C MET A 328 22.46 -3.19 15.05
N GLU A 329 23.71 -2.98 14.59
CA GLU A 329 24.93 -3.40 15.30
C GLU A 329 25.09 -2.68 16.64
N ILE A 330 24.88 -1.36 16.68
CA ILE A 330 24.93 -0.58 17.92
C ILE A 330 23.84 -1.04 18.91
N GLY A 331 22.68 -1.45 18.39
CA GLY A 331 21.58 -2.00 19.18
C GLY A 331 21.78 -3.44 19.67
N GLY A 332 22.89 -4.11 19.32
CA GLY A 332 23.11 -5.53 19.66
C GLY A 332 22.33 -6.52 18.78
N HIS A 333 21.67 -6.04 17.74
CA HIS A 333 20.93 -6.84 16.75
C HIS A 333 21.67 -6.86 15.41
N GLY A 334 23.00 -7.03 15.44
CA GLY A 334 23.84 -7.01 14.24
C GLY A 334 23.55 -8.10 13.20
N LEU A 335 24.41 -8.20 12.20
CA LEU A 335 24.31 -9.20 11.13
C LEU A 335 24.35 -10.65 11.65
N VAL A 336 25.02 -10.90 12.77
CA VAL A 336 25.01 -12.22 13.42
C VAL A 336 23.61 -12.58 13.88
N THR A 337 22.89 -11.63 14.49
CA THR A 337 21.52 -11.80 14.96
C THR A 337 20.55 -12.00 13.79
N LEU A 338 20.73 -11.27 12.68
CA LEU A 338 19.97 -11.46 11.42
C LEU A 338 20.05 -12.90 10.90
N LEU A 339 21.20 -13.56 11.07
CA LEU A 339 21.42 -14.91 10.57
C LEU A 339 21.05 -15.99 11.60
N THR A 340 20.69 -15.60 12.82
CA THR A 340 20.44 -16.52 13.94
C THR A 340 19.06 -16.29 14.57
N THR A 341 18.96 -15.43 15.58
CA THR A 341 17.78 -15.30 16.45
C THR A 341 16.72 -14.33 15.92
N ASP A 342 17.09 -13.37 15.07
CA ASP A 342 16.19 -12.37 14.48
C ASP A 342 16.08 -12.54 12.96
N ARG A 343 16.30 -13.78 12.50
CA ARG A 343 16.16 -14.11 11.08
C ARG A 343 14.69 -13.99 10.65
N PRO A 344 14.42 -13.42 9.45
CA PRO A 344 13.09 -13.45 8.85
C PRO A 344 12.55 -14.89 8.74
N GLY A 345 11.22 -15.03 8.80
CA GLY A 345 10.56 -16.33 8.58
C GLY A 345 9.87 -16.95 9.79
N GLY A 346 9.52 -16.16 10.81
CA GLY A 346 8.76 -16.66 11.96
C GLY A 346 9.46 -17.78 12.74
N GLY A 347 8.67 -18.70 13.30
CA GLY A 347 9.16 -19.69 14.27
C GLY A 347 10.09 -20.79 13.74
N ASP A 348 10.18 -21.00 12.43
CA ASP A 348 11.17 -21.89 11.81
C ASP A 348 12.34 -21.16 11.13
N GLY A 349 12.25 -19.84 11.01
CA GLY A 349 13.24 -18.97 10.38
C GLY A 349 13.46 -19.26 8.90
N ARG A 350 12.41 -19.72 8.20
CA ARG A 350 12.43 -19.89 6.75
C ARG A 350 12.03 -18.60 6.06
N TRP A 351 12.95 -18.07 5.27
CA TRP A 351 12.77 -16.77 4.60
C TRP A 351 11.67 -16.79 3.53
N LEU A 352 11.36 -17.98 3.00
CA LEU A 352 10.41 -18.17 1.92
C LEU A 352 9.34 -19.17 2.34
N VAL A 353 8.11 -18.91 1.91
CA VAL A 353 7.02 -19.87 1.96
C VAL A 353 7.44 -21.11 1.15
N PRO A 354 7.28 -22.34 1.69
CA PRO A 354 7.69 -23.56 0.98
C PRO A 354 6.92 -23.69 -0.34
N LEU A 355 7.60 -24.08 -1.42
CA LEU A 355 6.95 -24.15 -2.74
C LEU A 355 5.99 -25.34 -2.87
N TRP A 356 6.37 -26.50 -2.33
CA TRP A 356 5.74 -27.79 -2.68
C TRP A 356 5.27 -28.63 -1.49
N ALA A 357 5.95 -28.56 -0.35
CA ALA A 357 5.59 -29.34 0.83
C ALA A 357 5.85 -28.53 2.11
N THR A 358 4.89 -28.58 3.04
CA THR A 358 5.12 -28.15 4.42
C THR A 358 5.87 -29.25 5.16
N THR A 359 6.74 -28.83 6.07
CA THR A 359 7.71 -29.69 6.78
C THR A 359 7.88 -29.27 8.23
N THR A 360 7.43 -28.06 8.60
CA THR A 360 7.42 -27.58 9.98
C THR A 360 5.98 -27.31 10.41
N ARG A 361 5.75 -27.28 11.73
CA ARG A 361 4.46 -26.90 12.31
C ARG A 361 4.09 -25.42 12.11
N TRP A 362 5.05 -24.59 11.68
CA TRP A 362 4.87 -23.16 11.45
C TRP A 362 4.44 -22.87 10.00
N GLU A 363 4.58 -23.86 9.11
CA GLU A 363 4.18 -23.76 7.71
C GLU A 363 2.71 -24.17 7.55
N ARG A 364 1.83 -23.19 7.40
CA ARG A 364 0.39 -23.43 7.21
C ARG A 364 0.05 -24.00 5.84
N TYR A 365 0.76 -23.56 4.81
CA TYR A 365 0.54 -23.97 3.42
C TYR A 365 1.78 -23.74 2.57
N THR A 366 1.73 -24.25 1.34
CA THR A 366 2.75 -24.02 0.32
C THR A 366 2.38 -22.86 -0.58
N MET A 367 3.38 -22.26 -1.24
CA MET A 367 3.22 -21.15 -2.18
C MET A 367 2.24 -21.50 -3.30
N ILE A 368 2.23 -22.75 -3.75
CA ILE A 368 1.36 -23.25 -4.83
C ILE A 368 0.34 -24.21 -4.20
N SER A 369 -0.57 -23.65 -3.40
CA SER A 369 -1.68 -24.39 -2.82
C SER A 369 -2.96 -23.56 -2.83
N TRP A 370 -4.10 -24.24 -2.77
CA TRP A 370 -5.40 -23.58 -2.70
C TRP A 370 -5.56 -22.69 -1.46
N PRO A 371 -5.17 -23.10 -0.24
CA PRO A 371 -5.24 -22.24 0.94
C PRO A 371 -4.45 -20.93 0.77
N HIS A 372 -3.24 -20.99 0.20
CA HIS A 372 -2.44 -19.80 -0.06
C HIS A 372 -3.10 -18.86 -1.09
N LEU A 373 -3.57 -19.41 -2.20
CA LEU A 373 -4.27 -18.62 -3.22
C LEU A 373 -5.52 -17.94 -2.62
N ARG A 374 -6.26 -18.65 -1.77
CA ARG A 374 -7.42 -18.10 -1.07
C ARG A 374 -7.03 -16.95 -0.13
N ASP A 375 -5.92 -17.05 0.59
CA ASP A 375 -5.43 -15.95 1.44
C ASP A 375 -4.99 -14.75 0.61
N ILE A 376 -4.31 -14.96 -0.51
CA ILE A 376 -4.01 -13.88 -1.46
C ILE A 376 -5.29 -13.20 -1.93
N LEU A 377 -6.32 -13.97 -2.30
CA LEU A 377 -7.60 -13.42 -2.76
C LEU A 377 -8.31 -12.66 -1.64
N ASN A 378 -8.32 -13.16 -0.40
CA ASN A 378 -8.88 -12.46 0.74
C ASN A 378 -8.14 -11.15 1.02
N GLU A 379 -6.81 -11.15 1.00
CA GLU A 379 -6.01 -9.94 1.16
C GLU A 379 -6.34 -8.91 0.08
N GLN A 380 -6.47 -9.35 -1.18
CA GLN A 380 -6.88 -8.46 -2.27
C GLN A 380 -8.31 -7.94 -2.08
N LEU A 381 -9.25 -8.77 -1.63
CA LEU A 381 -10.63 -8.35 -1.36
C LEU A 381 -10.71 -7.33 -0.22
N LEU A 382 -9.86 -7.49 0.80
CA LEU A 382 -9.76 -6.58 1.94
C LEU A 382 -9.14 -5.25 1.54
N VAL A 383 -7.99 -5.30 0.87
CA VAL A 383 -7.13 -4.12 0.67
C VAL A 383 -7.41 -3.41 -0.64
N ALA A 384 -7.66 -4.13 -1.74
CA ALA A 384 -7.77 -3.55 -3.07
C ALA A 384 -8.64 -4.39 -4.04
N PRO A 385 -9.96 -4.55 -3.77
CA PRO A 385 -10.81 -5.52 -4.46
C PRO A 385 -10.95 -5.29 -5.98
N ILE A 386 -10.65 -4.08 -6.45
CA ILE A 386 -10.76 -3.68 -7.87
C ILE A 386 -9.40 -3.77 -8.60
N LEU A 387 -8.29 -3.95 -7.90
CA LEU A 387 -6.95 -3.86 -8.48
C LEU A 387 -6.68 -4.95 -9.54
N LEU A 388 -6.88 -6.23 -9.20
CA LEU A 388 -6.67 -7.34 -10.14
C LEU A 388 -7.58 -7.23 -11.39
N PRO A 389 -8.89 -6.95 -11.24
CA PRO A 389 -9.76 -6.58 -12.36
C PRO A 389 -9.20 -5.48 -13.26
N ALA A 390 -8.74 -4.38 -12.66
CA ALA A 390 -8.22 -3.23 -13.40
C ALA A 390 -6.94 -3.57 -14.18
N ILE A 391 -6.04 -4.36 -13.59
CA ILE A 391 -4.85 -4.89 -14.27
C ILE A 391 -5.26 -5.77 -15.45
N GLY A 392 -6.23 -6.66 -15.27
CA GLY A 392 -6.74 -7.50 -16.35
C GLY A 392 -7.27 -6.68 -17.53
N VAL A 393 -8.06 -5.64 -17.26
CA VAL A 393 -8.55 -4.71 -18.29
C VAL A 393 -7.38 -3.99 -18.99
N ALA A 394 -6.40 -3.49 -18.23
CA ALA A 394 -5.24 -2.81 -18.80
C ALA A 394 -4.41 -3.73 -19.71
N LEU A 395 -4.17 -4.97 -19.29
CA LEU A 395 -3.44 -5.96 -20.09
C LEU A 395 -4.19 -6.34 -21.37
N LEU A 396 -5.51 -6.53 -21.29
CA LEU A 396 -6.35 -6.76 -22.47
C LEU A 396 -6.30 -5.58 -23.45
N GLN A 397 -6.32 -4.35 -22.95
CA GLN A 397 -6.17 -3.16 -23.78
C GLN A 397 -4.80 -3.08 -24.45
N LEU A 398 -3.73 -3.47 -23.74
CA LEU A 398 -2.38 -3.52 -24.31
C LEU A 398 -2.26 -4.61 -25.38
N ALA A 399 -2.85 -5.79 -25.15
CA ALA A 399 -2.85 -6.89 -26.10
C ALA A 399 -3.58 -6.53 -27.41
N VAL A 400 -4.69 -5.80 -27.32
CA VAL A 400 -5.49 -5.38 -28.51
C VAL A 400 -4.85 -4.22 -29.30
N ARG A 401 -3.90 -3.51 -28.70
CA ARG A 401 -3.16 -2.42 -29.37
C ARG A 401 -1.96 -2.93 -30.19
N ARG A 402 -1.48 -4.13 -29.90
CA ARG A 402 -0.48 -4.84 -30.71
C ARG A 402 -1.18 -5.57 -31.83
#